data_AF-A0A2K2VHB3-F1
#
_entry.id   AF-A0A2K2VHB3-F1
#
_cell.length_a   1.000
_cell.length_b   1.000
_cell.length_c   1.000
_cell.angle_alpha   90.00
_cell.angle_beta   90.00
_cell.angle_gamma   90.00
#
_symmetry.space_group_name_H-M   'P 1'
#
loop_
_entity.id
_entity.type
_entity.pdbx_description
1 polymer ?
#
loop_
_entity_poly.entity_id
_entity_poly.type
_entity_poly.pdbx_seq_one_letter_code
_entity_poly.pdbx_strand_id
1 'polypeptide(L)'
;MRLLVVRSEAELYVKGRASIIIKRENRFDEKHLRDIDSVLIIGSSVKISSSLPPVLSSFNIPLAIVAKNSVSIMINPIVTQYNNYRSLQYRLEPIRGLEIALEYIKSRVNGMVNILKNRKLEIPNFPDPPTPGS
;
A
#
# COMPACT_ATOMS: atom_id res chain seq x y z
N MET A 1 8.43 8.61 7.23
CA MET A 1 8.01 7.25 6.81
C MET A 1 9.16 6.28 7.05
N ARG A 2 9.02 5.35 7.98
CA ARG A 2 10.02 4.36 8.38
C ARG A 2 9.65 3.00 7.81
N LEU A 3 10.30 2.64 6.70
CA LEU A 3 10.11 1.37 6.01
C LEU A 3 11.11 0.34 6.52
N LEU A 4 10.62 -0.74 7.12
CA LEU A 4 11.46 -1.89 7.46
C LEU A 4 11.61 -2.79 6.23
N VAL A 5 12.85 -2.94 5.74
CA VAL A 5 13.14 -3.78 4.56
C VAL A 5 13.95 -5.01 4.96
N VAL A 6 13.49 -6.20 4.57
CA VAL A 6 14.17 -7.48 4.80
C VAL A 6 14.43 -8.18 3.47
N ARG A 7 15.71 -8.40 3.13
CA ARG A 7 16.17 -8.93 1.82
C ARG A 7 16.95 -10.24 1.89
N SER A 8 17.37 -10.62 3.08
CA SER A 8 18.30 -11.74 3.32
C SER A 8 17.58 -12.83 4.10
N GLU A 9 18.14 -14.04 4.12
CA GLU A 9 17.68 -15.10 5.04
C GLU A 9 17.56 -14.56 6.46
N ALA A 10 16.32 -14.57 6.94
CA ALA A 10 15.96 -14.05 8.23
C ALA A 10 14.70 -14.75 8.70
N GLU A 11 14.53 -14.79 10.01
CA GLU A 11 13.31 -15.21 10.66
C GLU A 11 12.72 -14.00 11.40
N LEU A 12 11.49 -13.65 11.03
CA LEU A 12 10.74 -12.57 11.67
C LEU A 12 9.69 -13.15 12.60
N TYR A 13 9.71 -12.72 13.84
CA TYR A 13 8.70 -13.08 14.83
C TYR A 13 8.41 -11.90 15.75
N VAL A 14 7.23 -11.95 16.37
CA VAL A 14 6.83 -10.93 17.33
C VAL A 14 7.36 -11.35 18.70
N LYS A 15 7.99 -10.42 19.40
CA LYS A 15 8.34 -10.57 20.82
C LYS A 15 7.34 -9.76 21.62
N GLY A 16 6.47 -10.45 22.35
CA GLY A 16 5.34 -9.83 23.05
C GLY A 16 4.29 -9.29 22.07
N ARG A 17 3.77 -8.07 22.32
CA ARG A 17 2.78 -7.38 21.46
C ARG A 17 3.27 -6.04 20.91
N ALA A 18 4.56 -5.72 21.07
CA ALA A 18 5.07 -4.36 20.82
C ALA A 18 6.34 -4.32 19.96
N SER A 19 7.04 -5.43 19.77
CA SER A 19 8.30 -5.48 19.03
C SER A 19 8.33 -6.60 18.00
N ILE A 20 9.01 -6.34 16.87
CA ILE A 20 9.42 -7.35 15.90
C ILE A 20 10.88 -7.69 16.17
N ILE A 21 11.19 -8.99 16.19
CA ILE A 21 12.56 -9.49 16.16
C ILE A 21 12.88 -9.95 14.76
N ILE A 22 14.05 -9.54 14.28
CA ILE A 22 14.64 -9.97 13.02
C ILE A 22 15.87 -10.80 13.39
N LYS A 23 15.70 -12.13 13.36
CA LYS A 23 16.78 -13.08 13.60
C LYS A 23 17.46 -13.41 12.27
N ARG A 24 18.77 -13.26 12.24
CA ARG A 24 19.67 -13.74 11.17
C ARG A 24 20.73 -14.61 11.83
N GLU A 25 21.48 -15.40 11.06
CA GLU A 25 22.41 -16.43 11.57
C GLU A 25 23.22 -15.99 12.80
N ASN A 26 23.82 -14.79 12.77
CA ASN A 26 24.67 -14.28 13.85
C ASN A 26 24.16 -13.00 14.52
N ARG A 27 22.91 -12.59 14.30
CA ARG A 27 22.40 -11.33 14.87
C ARG A 27 20.90 -11.35 15.14
N PHE A 28 20.52 -10.63 16.18
CA PHE A 28 19.14 -10.35 16.53
C PHE A 28 18.95 -8.84 16.57
N ASP A 29 18.11 -8.32 15.69
CA ASP A 29 17.71 -6.92 15.71
C ASP A 29 16.28 -6.83 16.27
N GLU A 30 16.10 -6.04 17.33
CA GLU A 30 14.78 -5.72 17.89
C GLU A 30 14.32 -4.35 17.36
N LYS A 31 13.07 -4.28 16.87
CA LYS A 31 12.43 -3.04 16.43
C LYS A 31 11.06 -2.89 17.06
N HIS A 32 10.81 -1.74 17.67
CA HIS A 32 9.51 -1.43 18.24
C HIS A 32 8.51 -1.16 17.11
N LEU A 33 7.28 -1.68 17.23
CA LEU A 33 6.23 -1.53 16.21
C LEU A 33 5.84 -0.06 15.99
N ARG A 34 5.92 0.76 17.04
CA ARG A 34 5.72 2.23 16.95
C ARG A 34 6.75 2.91 16.05
N ASP A 35 7.86 2.24 15.76
CA ASP A 35 8.93 2.77 14.93
C ASP A 35 8.87 2.35 13.46
N ILE A 36 7.84 1.58 13.10
CA ILE A 36 7.68 0.98 11.79
C ILE A 36 6.36 1.46 11.21
N ASP A 37 6.44 2.12 10.05
CA ASP A 37 5.25 2.57 9.34
C ASP A 37 4.81 1.52 8.31
N SER A 38 5.75 0.74 7.77
CA SER A 38 5.51 -0.32 6.76
C SER A 38 6.59 -1.40 6.82
N VAL A 39 6.26 -2.64 6.43
CA VAL A 39 7.20 -3.76 6.30
C VAL A 39 7.25 -4.26 4.86
N LEU A 40 8.45 -4.37 4.30
CA LEU A 40 8.72 -4.92 2.98
C LEU A 40 9.70 -6.11 3.08
N ILE A 41 9.24 -7.27 2.64
CA ILE A 41 10.02 -8.49 2.51
C ILE A 41 10.33 -8.69 1.03
N ILE A 42 11.59 -8.96 0.72
CA ILE A 42 12.09 -9.20 -0.63
C ILE A 42 12.77 -10.56 -0.65
N GLY A 43 12.34 -11.43 -1.55
CA GLY A 43 12.78 -12.81 -1.67
C GLY A 43 11.86 -13.79 -0.94
N SER A 44 12.09 -15.07 -1.19
CA SER A 44 11.32 -16.20 -0.63
C SER A 44 12.00 -16.86 0.56
N SER A 45 13.16 -16.37 0.98
CA SER A 45 14.01 -17.00 2.01
C SER A 45 13.74 -16.46 3.43
N VAL A 46 12.83 -15.49 3.56
CA VAL A 46 12.44 -14.92 4.85
C VAL A 46 11.33 -15.76 5.47
N LYS A 47 11.61 -16.34 6.64
CA LYS A 47 10.62 -17.06 7.44
C LYS A 47 9.83 -16.06 8.27
N ILE A 48 8.51 -16.17 8.23
CA ILE A 48 7.61 -15.27 8.97
C ILE A 48 6.81 -16.12 9.95
N SER A 49 6.86 -15.77 11.24
CA SER A 49 5.98 -16.37 12.25
C SER A 49 4.52 -16.08 11.91
N SER A 50 3.65 -17.06 12.10
CA SER A 50 2.20 -16.92 11.92
C SER A 50 1.58 -15.80 12.77
N SER A 51 2.24 -15.42 13.87
CA SER A 51 1.83 -14.32 14.75
C SER A 51 2.10 -12.92 14.17
N LEU A 52 3.03 -12.78 13.21
CA LEU A 52 3.45 -11.48 12.71
C LEU A 52 2.34 -10.76 11.91
N PRO A 53 1.69 -11.38 10.91
CA PRO A 53 0.66 -10.69 10.12
C PRO A 53 -0.52 -10.15 10.97
N PRO A 54 -1.10 -10.93 11.92
CA PRO A 54 -2.15 -10.43 12.80
C PRO A 54 -1.73 -9.25 13.68
N VAL A 55 -0.48 -9.25 14.17
CA VAL A 55 0.04 -8.15 14.99
C VAL A 55 0.26 -6.89 14.15
N LEU A 56 0.91 -7.00 12.99
CA LEU A 56 1.08 -5.86 12.07
C LEU A 56 -0.26 -5.24 11.68
N SER A 57 -1.24 -6.10 11.41
CA SER A 57 -2.64 -5.73 11.17
C SER A 57 -3.24 -4.96 12.36
N SER A 58 -3.06 -5.42 13.60
CA SER A 58 -3.58 -4.68 14.77
C SER A 58 -2.98 -3.28 14.95
N PHE A 59 -1.79 -3.03 14.39
CA PHE A 59 -1.10 -1.73 14.43
C PHE A 59 -1.28 -0.90 13.15
N ASN A 60 -2.10 -1.33 12.19
CA ASN A 60 -2.24 -0.68 10.88
C ASN A 60 -0.94 -0.60 10.09
N ILE A 61 -0.03 -1.55 10.28
CA ILE A 61 1.24 -1.61 9.56
C ILE A 61 1.07 -2.53 8.34
N PRO A 62 1.15 -2.02 7.11
CA PRO A 62 1.08 -2.84 5.91
C PRO A 62 2.32 -3.73 5.78
N LEU A 63 2.10 -4.95 5.29
CA LEU A 63 3.14 -5.91 4.97
C LEU A 63 3.10 -6.22 3.47
N ALA A 64 4.20 -6.03 2.77
CA ALA A 64 4.38 -6.46 1.39
C ALA A 64 5.48 -7.54 1.30
N ILE A 65 5.21 -8.60 0.56
CA ILE A 65 6.15 -9.68 0.27
C ILE A 65 6.33 -9.74 -1.24
N VAL A 66 7.55 -9.48 -1.69
CA VAL A 66 7.93 -9.50 -3.10
C VAL A 66 8.84 -10.70 -3.32
N ALA A 67 8.31 -11.73 -3.97
CA ALA A 67 9.07 -12.88 -4.44
C ALA A 67 9.31 -12.78 -5.96
N LYS A 68 10.13 -13.69 -6.51
CA LYS A 68 10.56 -13.66 -7.92
C LYS A 68 9.40 -13.54 -8.92
N ASN A 69 8.26 -14.19 -8.62
CA ASN A 69 7.11 -14.27 -9.52
C ASN A 69 5.79 -13.83 -8.86
N SER A 70 5.84 -13.26 -7.65
CA SER A 70 4.61 -12.90 -6.93
C SER A 70 4.83 -11.71 -6.01
N VAL A 71 3.79 -10.90 -5.88
CA VAL A 71 3.71 -9.81 -4.91
C VAL A 71 2.46 -10.05 -4.08
N SER A 72 2.66 -10.26 -2.78
CA SER A 72 1.58 -10.42 -1.81
C SER A 72 1.56 -9.20 -0.90
N ILE A 73 0.42 -8.51 -0.83
CA ILE A 73 0.24 -7.35 0.03
C ILE A 73 -0.83 -7.70 1.05
N MET A 74 -0.48 -7.64 2.33
CA MET A 74 -1.44 -7.74 3.41
C MET A 74 -2.18 -6.41 3.51
N ILE A 75 -3.42 -6.43 3.08
CA ILE A 75 -4.36 -5.32 3.29
C ILE A 75 -5.05 -5.58 4.62
N ASN A 76 -4.89 -4.64 5.54
CA ASN A 76 -5.50 -4.74 6.85
C ASN A 76 -7.03 -4.50 6.76
N PRO A 77 -7.87 -5.47 7.16
CA PRO A 77 -9.32 -5.27 7.19
C PRO A 77 -9.75 -4.31 8.32
N ILE A 78 -8.93 -4.10 9.35
CA ILE A 78 -9.21 -3.26 10.51
C ILE A 78 -8.87 -1.80 10.19
N VAL A 79 -9.54 -1.28 9.17
CA VAL A 79 -9.81 0.15 9.12
C VAL A 79 -11.05 0.32 10.00
N THR A 80 -10.88 0.45 11.31
CA THR A 80 -11.97 0.85 12.23
C THR A 80 -12.48 2.27 11.92
N GLN A 81 -11.89 2.96 10.94
CA GLN A 81 -12.44 4.14 10.29
C GLN A 81 -13.43 3.84 9.14
N TYR A 82 -13.63 2.58 8.76
CA TYR A 82 -14.54 2.23 7.65
C TYR A 82 -15.99 2.54 7.97
N ASN A 83 -16.45 2.68 9.22
CA ASN A 83 -17.87 3.01 9.42
C ASN A 83 -18.21 4.40 8.87
N ASN A 84 -17.35 5.39 9.06
CA ASN A 84 -17.60 6.73 8.54
C ASN A 84 -17.34 6.79 7.03
N TYR A 85 -16.26 6.17 6.53
CA TYR A 85 -15.97 6.19 5.10
C TYR A 85 -16.90 5.27 4.28
N ARG A 86 -17.31 4.10 4.77
CA ARG A 86 -18.33 3.25 4.12
C ARG A 86 -19.69 3.91 4.17
N SER A 87 -20.10 4.50 5.29
CA SER A 87 -21.36 5.24 5.32
C SER A 87 -21.36 6.43 4.37
N LEU A 88 -20.24 7.16 4.26
CA LEU A 88 -20.05 8.17 3.22
C LEU A 88 -20.12 7.58 1.82
N GLN A 89 -19.47 6.44 1.55
CA GLN A 89 -19.56 5.76 0.24
C GLN A 89 -21.00 5.35 -0.11
N TYR A 90 -21.76 4.83 0.85
CA TYR A 90 -23.16 4.43 0.63
C TYR A 90 -24.13 5.61 0.57
N ARG A 91 -23.78 6.76 1.16
CA ARG A 91 -24.60 7.99 1.16
C ARG A 91 -24.16 8.99 0.09
N LEU A 92 -23.11 8.68 -0.69
CA LEU A 92 -22.61 9.57 -1.71
C LEU A 92 -23.62 9.64 -2.85
N GLU A 93 -24.11 10.85 -3.12
CA GLU A 93 -25.01 11.06 -4.26
C GLU A 93 -24.31 10.71 -5.58
N PRO A 94 -24.99 10.04 -6.53
CA PRO A 94 -24.38 9.61 -7.79
C PRO A 94 -23.68 10.74 -8.55
N ILE A 95 -24.29 11.93 -8.59
CA ILE A 95 -23.73 13.13 -9.24
C ILE A 95 -22.39 13.51 -8.58
N ARG A 96 -22.35 13.55 -7.24
CA ARG A 96 -21.12 13.87 -6.51
C ARG A 96 -20.05 12.80 -6.70
N GLY A 97 -20.44 11.53 -6.81
CA GLY A 97 -19.54 10.44 -7.17
C GLY A 97 -18.92 10.62 -8.55
N LEU A 98 -19.71 11.03 -9.55
CA LEU A 98 -19.23 11.32 -10.90
C LEU A 98 -18.29 12.53 -10.94
N GLU A 99 -18.57 13.60 -10.19
CA GLU A 99 -17.69 14.76 -10.07
C GLU A 99 -16.31 14.37 -9.50
N ILE A 100 -16.30 13.59 -8.42
CA ILE A 100 -15.06 13.10 -7.81
C ILE A 100 -14.29 12.21 -8.79
N ALA A 101 -14.98 11.31 -9.50
CA ALA A 101 -14.36 10.43 -10.49
C ALA A 101 -13.76 11.23 -11.66
N LEU A 102 -14.47 12.23 -12.17
CA LEU A 102 -13.99 13.09 -13.24
C LEU A 102 -12.73 13.85 -12.82
N GLU A 103 -12.73 14.42 -11.61
CA GLU A 103 -11.58 15.17 -11.09
C GLU A 103 -10.35 14.27 -10.88
N TYR A 104 -10.57 13.04 -10.40
CA TYR A 104 -9.52 12.03 -10.29
C TYR A 104 -8.92 11.69 -11.66
N ILE A 105 -9.76 11.48 -12.69
CA ILE A 105 -9.31 11.18 -14.06
C ILE A 105 -8.53 12.36 -14.64
N LYS A 106 -9.04 13.59 -14.51
CA LYS A 106 -8.34 14.81 -14.96
C LYS A 106 -6.97 14.93 -14.30
N SER A 107 -6.89 14.73 -12.99
CA SER A 107 -5.65 14.79 -12.23
C SER A 107 -4.64 13.72 -12.69
N ARG A 108 -5.10 12.49 -12.93
CA ARG A 108 -4.30 11.40 -13.51
C ARG A 108 -3.74 11.78 -14.89
N VAL A 109 -4.60 12.28 -15.78
CA VAL A 109 -4.22 12.71 -17.13
C VAL A 109 -3.18 13.82 -17.07
N ASN A 110 -3.39 14.84 -16.25
CA ASN A 110 -2.43 15.92 -16.04
C ASN A 110 -1.09 15.39 -15.54
N GLY A 111 -1.09 14.44 -14.60
CA GLY A 111 0.12 13.76 -14.14
C GLY A 111 0.87 13.05 -15.27
N MET A 112 0.17 12.31 -16.13
CA MET A 112 0.76 11.64 -17.30
C MET A 112 1.35 12.65 -18.29
N VAL A 113 0.61 13.71 -18.61
CA VAL A 113 1.08 14.81 -19.46
C VAL A 113 2.36 15.44 -18.90
N ASN A 114 2.42 15.68 -17.60
CA ASN A 114 3.62 16.24 -16.95
C ASN A 114 4.83 15.30 -17.06
N ILE A 115 4.63 13.98 -16.96
CA ILE A 115 5.69 13.00 -17.18
C ILE A 115 6.19 13.06 -18.63
N LEU A 116 5.29 13.14 -19.62
CA LEU A 116 5.67 13.24 -21.04
C LEU A 116 6.43 14.54 -21.33
N LYS A 117 5.95 15.67 -20.80
CA LYS A 117 6.66 16.97 -20.89
C LYS A 117 8.06 16.90 -20.30
N ASN A 118 8.20 16.33 -19.10
CA ASN A 118 9.51 16.16 -18.45
C ASN A 118 10.45 15.26 -19.26
N ARG A 119 9.91 14.31 -20.02
CA ARG A 119 10.67 13.41 -20.91
C ARG A 119 10.84 13.95 -22.34
N LYS A 120 10.35 15.17 -22.63
CA LYS A 120 10.33 15.79 -23.96
C LYS A 120 9.66 14.91 -25.03
N LEU A 121 8.62 14.17 -24.63
CA LEU A 121 7.82 13.34 -25.53
C LEU A 121 6.56 14.11 -25.97
N GLU A 122 6.09 13.83 -27.18
CA GLU A 122 4.82 14.39 -27.66
C GLU A 122 3.65 13.93 -26.80
N ILE A 123 2.72 14.86 -26.56
CA ILE A 123 1.48 14.57 -25.84
C ILE A 123 0.47 14.09 -26.88
N PRO A 124 -0.07 12.87 -26.75
CA PRO A 124 -1.09 12.38 -27.67
C PRO A 124 -2.35 13.25 -27.58
N ASN A 125 -3.00 13.48 -28.71
CA ASN A 125 -4.30 14.14 -28.73
C ASN A 125 -5.32 13.25 -28.04
N PHE A 126 -6.02 13.82 -27.04
CA PHE A 126 -7.13 13.13 -26.40
C PHE A 126 -8.35 13.17 -27.33
N PRO A 127 -9.14 12.08 -27.40
CA PRO A 127 -10.40 12.10 -28.13
C PRO A 127 -11.35 13.12 -27.49
N ASP A 128 -12.18 13.73 -28.33
CA ASP A 128 -13.21 14.65 -27.85
C ASP A 128 -14.16 13.94 -26.88
N PRO A 129 -14.65 14.64 -25.84
CA PRO A 129 -15.63 14.07 -24.94
C PRO A 129 -16.87 13.62 -25.73
N PRO A 130 -17.48 12.48 -25.38
CA PRO A 130 -18.69 12.02 -26.04
C PRO A 130 -19.79 13.08 -25.92
N THR A 131 -20.47 13.36 -27.02
CA THR A 131 -21.64 14.24 -27.03
C THR A 131 -22.71 13.67 -26.10
N PRO A 132 -23.29 14.47 -25.19
CA PRO A 132 -24.41 14.00 -24.37
C PRO A 132 -25.61 13.68 -25.28
N GLY A 133 -25.97 12.40 -25.42
CA GLY A 133 -27.26 11.98 -25.97
C GLY A 133 -27.28 11.30 -27.35
N SER A 134 -26.27 10.52 -27.74
CA SER A 134 -26.40 9.53 -28.83
C SER A 134 -26.80 8.15 -28.31
#